data_AF-A0A1W1B984-F1
#
_entry.id   AF-A0A1W1B984-F1
#
_cell.length_a   1.000
_cell.length_b   1.000
_cell.length_c   1.000
_cell.angle_alpha   90.00
_cell.angle_beta   90.00
_cell.angle_gamma   90.00
#
_symmetry.space_group_name_H-M   'P 1'
#
loop_
_entity.id
_entity.type
_entity.pdbx_description
1 polymer ?
#
loop_
_entity_poly.entity_id
_entity_poly.type
_entity_poly.pdbx_seq_one_letter_code
_entity_poly.pdbx_strand_id
1 'polypeptide(L)' 'MKKFLKEIYGVGILFFYYMKYIILIGWPTLLYGLEYKPNIIMNVLWLFCLGLMIKDIVFKFVLKRSYCDNGDNCHN' A
#
# COMPACT_ATOMS: atom_id res chain seq x y z
N MET A 1 -20.79 -3.89 16.55
CA MET A 1 -19.74 -2.87 16.30
C MET A 1 -18.37 -3.45 15.89
N LYS A 2 -17.77 -4.40 16.63
CA LYS A 2 -16.43 -4.94 16.29
C LYS A 2 -16.32 -5.60 14.89
N LYS A 3 -17.40 -6.24 14.40
CA LYS A 3 -17.44 -6.85 13.05
C LYS A 3 -17.45 -5.82 11.92
N PHE A 4 -18.33 -4.81 12.01
CA PHE A 4 -18.42 -3.72 11.03
C PHE A 4 -17.10 -2.96 10.84
N LEU A 5 -16.40 -2.63 11.93
CA LEU A 5 -15.09 -1.99 11.86
C LEU A 5 -14.06 -2.88 11.15
N LYS A 6 -14.12 -4.20 11.38
CA LYS A 6 -13.23 -5.17 10.74
C LYS A 6 -13.52 -5.32 9.25
N GLU A 7 -14.79 -5.28 8.85
CA GLU A 7 -15.21 -5.31 7.46
C GLU A 7 -14.83 -4.02 6.73
N ILE A 8 -15.12 -2.84 7.29
CA ILE A 8 -14.73 -1.55 6.71
C ILE A 8 -13.20 -1.46 6.57
N TYR A 9 -12.45 -1.96 7.55
CA TYR A 9 -11.00 -1.99 7.49
C TYR A 9 -10.49 -2.96 6.41
N GLY A 10 -11.10 -4.14 6.28
CA GLY A 10 -10.76 -5.12 5.25
C GLY A 10 -11.09 -4.62 3.83
N VAL A 11 -12.29 -4.07 3.63
CA VAL A 11 -12.73 -3.46 2.38
C VAL A 11 -11.88 -2.24 2.04
N GLY A 12 -11.57 -1.40 3.05
CA GLY A 12 -10.68 -0.25 2.90
C GLY A 12 -9.29 -0.67 2.43
N ILE A 13 -8.68 -1.66 3.06
CA ILE A 13 -7.38 -2.20 2.61
C ILE A 13 -7.45 -2.72 1.18
N LEU A 14 -8.49 -3.47 0.82
CA LEU A 14 -8.65 -3.99 -0.54
C LEU A 14 -8.83 -2.86 -1.57
N PHE A 15 -9.62 -1.83 -1.22
CA PHE A 15 -9.81 -0.65 -2.04
C PHE A 15 -8.49 0.11 -2.23
N PHE A 16 -7.77 0.38 -1.14
CA PHE A 16 -6.45 1.02 -1.18
C PHE A 16 -5.43 0.18 -1.96
N TYR A 17 -5.55 -1.15 -1.95
CA TYR A 17 -4.66 -2.04 -2.71
C TYR A 17 -4.76 -1.79 -4.22
N TYR A 18 -5.98 -1.63 -4.74
CA TYR A 18 -6.21 -1.31 -6.16
C TYR A 18 -5.93 0.16 -6.48
N MET A 19 -6.36 1.09 -5.62
CA MET A 19 -6.25 2.53 -5.87
C MET A 19 -4.86 3.10 -5.61
N LYS A 20 -4.00 2.37 -4.90
CA LYS A 20 -2.62 2.74 -4.55
C LYS A 20 -1.84 3.38 -5.69
N TYR A 21 -1.86 2.77 -6.88
CA TYR A 21 -1.07 3.26 -8.02
C TYR A 21 -1.66 4.55 -8.60
N ILE A 22 -2.99 4.65 -8.64
CA ILE A 22 -3.71 5.83 -9.09
C ILE A 22 -3.45 7.00 -8.14
N ILE A 23 -3.45 6.78 -6.82
CA ILE A 23 -3.16 7.84 -5.85
C ILE A 23 -1.68 8.22 -5.88
N LEU A 24 -0.77 7.24 -6.00
CA LEU A 24 0.68 7.48 -6.07
C LEU A 24 1.10 8.33 -7.26
N ILE A 25 0.52 8.08 -8.43
CA ILE A 25 0.83 8.78 -9.68
C ILE A 25 -0.08 10.00 -9.86
N GLY A 26 -1.36 9.88 -9.48
CA GLY A 26 -2.35 10.93 -9.63
C GLY A 26 -2.06 12.14 -8.75
N TRP A 27 -1.58 11.96 -7.53
CA TRP A 27 -1.24 13.08 -6.64
C TRP A 27 -0.11 13.99 -7.18
N PRO A 28 1.08 13.47 -7.57
CA PRO A 28 2.10 14.30 -8.20
C PRO A 28 1.62 14.84 -9.55
N THR A 29 0.84 14.09 -10.34
CA THR A 29 0.28 14.58 -11.61
C THR A 29 -0.64 15.78 -11.39
N LEU A 30 -1.47 15.77 -10.35
CA LEU A 30 -2.35 16.88 -9.99
C LEU A 30 -1.56 18.10 -9.51
N LEU A 31 -0.50 17.89 -8.71
CA LEU A 31 0.36 18.96 -8.21
C LEU A 31 1.18 19.63 -9.33
N TYR A 32 1.81 18.84 -10.21
CA TYR A 32 2.73 19.35 -11.23
C TYR A 32 2.05 19.66 -12.57
N GLY A 33 0.91 19.01 -12.88
CA GLY A 33 0.22 19.17 -14.16
C GLY A 33 -0.94 20.15 -14.14
N LEU A 34 -1.58 20.36 -12.99
CA LEU A 34 -2.76 21.24 -12.84
C LEU A 34 -2.57 22.37 -11.82
N GLU A 35 -1.37 22.52 -11.23
CA GLU A 35 -1.07 23.46 -10.14
C GLU A 35 -2.13 23.44 -9.02
N TYR A 36 -2.66 22.23 -8.74
CA TYR A 36 -3.75 22.08 -7.80
C TYR A 36 -3.26 22.45 -6.40
N LYS A 37 -4.08 23.22 -5.66
CA LYS A 37 -3.71 23.72 -4.33
C LYS A 37 -3.29 22.55 -3.44
N PRO A 38 -2.14 22.64 -2.74
CA PRO A 38 -1.69 21.56 -1.88
C PRO A 38 -2.70 21.32 -0.76
N ASN A 39 -3.31 20.13 -0.78
CA ASN A 39 -4.27 19.72 0.23
C ASN A 39 -3.63 18.70 1.18
N ILE A 40 -3.64 19.02 2.47
CA ILE A 40 -3.03 18.18 3.51
C ILE A 40 -3.70 16.79 3.58
N ILE A 41 -5.00 16.73 3.29
CA ILE A 41 -5.79 15.49 3.27
C ILE A 41 -5.22 14.51 2.24
N MET A 42 -4.93 14.98 1.03
CA MET A 42 -4.38 14.11 -0.01
C MET A 42 -2.93 13.74 0.26
N ASN A 43 -2.15 14.62 0.89
CA ASN A 43 -0.80 14.25 1.35
C ASN A 43 -0.83 13.13 2.39
N VAL A 44 -1.76 13.18 3.36
CA VAL A 44 -1.95 12.11 4.35
C VAL A 44 -2.45 10.83 3.68
N LEU A 45 -3.39 10.93 2.74
CA LEU A 45 -3.92 9.76 2.00
C LEU A 45 -2.82 9.08 1.16
N TRP A 46 -1.99 9.87 0.51
CA TRP A 46 -0.82 9.40 -0.24
C TRP A 46 0.20 8.72 0.67
N LEU A 47 0.54 9.35 1.81
CA LEU A 47 1.45 8.77 2.81
C LEU A 47 0.91 7.45 3.39
N PHE A 48 -0.41 7.37 3.61
CA PHE A 48 -1.07 6.14 4.06
C PHE A 48 -0.95 5.01 3.02
N CYS A 49 -1.15 5.32 1.73
CA CYS A 49 -0.92 4.37 0.64
C CYS A 49 0.53 3.91 0.57
N LEU A 50 1.48 4.81 0.83
CA LEU A 50 2.91 4.50 0.87
C LEU A 50 3.25 3.54 2.03
N GLY A 51 2.69 3.79 3.22
CA GLY A 51 2.82 2.88 4.37
C GLY A 51 2.27 1.48 4.11
N LEU A 52 1.12 1.37 3.45
CA LEU A 52 0.56 0.08 3.01
C LEU A 52 1.49 -0.63 2.02
N MET A 53 2.05 0.10 1.04
CA MET A 53 3.06 -0.40 0.10
C MET A 53 4.29 -0.98 0.81
N ILE A 54 4.84 -0.25 1.78
CA ILE A 54 5.99 -0.68 2.57
C ILE A 54 5.65 -1.95 3.35
N LYS A 55 4.48 -2.00 3.99
CA LYS A 55 4.03 -3.20 4.71
C LYS A 55 3.96 -4.42 3.78
N ASP A 56 3.41 -4.28 2.57
CA ASP A 56 3.36 -5.35 1.57
C ASP A 56 4.76 -5.80 1.13
N ILE A 57 5.67 -4.84 0.87
CA ILE A 57 7.07 -5.14 0.51
C ILE A 57 7.77 -5.84 1.66
N VAL A 58 7.68 -5.32 2.89
CA VAL A 58 8.29 -5.91 4.08
C VAL A 58 7.72 -7.31 4.32
N PHE A 59 6.41 -7.50 4.24
CA PHE A 59 5.79 -8.82 4.39
C PHE A 59 6.29 -9.78 3.32
N LYS A 60 6.31 -9.37 2.05
CA LYS A 60 6.82 -10.19 0.94
C LYS A 60 8.32 -10.49 1.07
N PHE A 61 9.12 -9.53 1.52
CA PHE A 61 10.57 -9.69 1.66
C PHE A 61 10.95 -10.53 2.89
N VAL A 62 10.27 -10.32 4.02
CA VAL A 62 10.48 -11.06 5.27
C VAL A 62 9.96 -12.50 5.15
N LEU A 63 8.76 -12.73 4.59
CA LEU A 63 8.24 -14.10 4.43
C LEU A 63 8.92 -14.89 3.31
N LYS A 64 9.39 -14.24 2.24
CA LYS A 64 10.18 -14.93 1.22
C LYS A 64 11.52 -15.43 1.78
N ARG A 65 12.06 -14.79 2.82
CA ARG A 65 13.26 -15.25 3.52
C ARG A 65 13.02 -16.56 4.29
N SER A 66 11.83 -16.74 4.87
CA SER A 66 11.51 -17.93 5.67
C SER A 66 11.40 -19.22 4.83
N TYR A 67 10.91 -19.11 3.58
CA TYR A 67 10.80 -20.29 2.69
C TYR A 67 12.15 -20.77 2.13
N CYS A 68 13.20 -19.94 2.13
CA CYS A 68 14.55 -20.35 1.70
C CYS A 68 15.45 -20.83 2.85
N ASP A 69 14.98 -20.78 4.10
CA ASP A 69 15.77 -21.18 5.27
C ASP A 69 15.41 -22.60 5.77
N ASN A 70 14.25 -23.14 5.37
CA ASN A 70 13.77 -24.46 5.82
C ASN A 70 13.58 -25.47 4.67
N GLY A 71 14.14 -25.19 3.49
CA GLY A 71 14.01 -26.05 2.31
C GLY A 71 15.34 -26.22 1.63
N ASP A 72 16.07 -27.27 2.03
CA ASP A 72 17.09 -27.86 1.20
C ASP A 72 16.55 -28.04 -0.24
N ASN A 73 17.28 -27.53 -1.22
CA ASN A 73 17.07 -27.63 -2.67
C ASN A 73 16.15 -26.60 -3.35
N CYS A 74 16.67 -25.38 -3.55
CA CYS A 74 16.41 -24.63 -4.78
C CYS A 74 17.61 -24.83 -5.72
N HIS A 75 17.56 -25.88 -6.52
CA HIS A 75 18.52 -26.14 -7.59
C HIS A 75 18.32 -25.16 -8.75
N ASN A 76 19.46 -24.83 -9.37
CA ASN A 76 19.72 -23.87 -10.45
C ASN A 76 18.95 -24.17 -11.75
#